data_AF-A0AA40GQX7-F1
#
_entry.id   AF-A0AA40GQX7-F1
#
_cell.length_a   1.000
_cell.length_b   1.000
_cell.length_c   1.000
_cell.angle_alpha   90.00
_cell.angle_beta   90.00
_cell.angle_gamma   90.00
#
_symmetry.space_group_name_H-M   'P 1'
#
loop_
_entity.id
_entity.type
_entity.pdbx_description
1 polymer ?
#
loop_
_entity_poly.entity_id
_entity_poly.type
_entity_poly.pdbx_seq_one_letter_code
_entity_poly.pdbx_strand_id
1 'polypeptide(L)'
;WERLWFLILTSSFFLTLVWFYFWWEVHNDYNEINWFLYNQMGYWSDWSIPILVTTAAGFTYVTVLLILALCHIAVGQQMNLHWLHKIGLMTTLITTVVTMSSIAQLWDDEWEMVFISLQATAPFLHIGALAVVTALSWLIAGQFARTEKATSQMLMFTAYLAVVVALYLVPITISSPCIMEKKALGPKPAIIGHRGAPMLAPENTLMSFQKAVEQKMYGVQADVVLSYDGVPFLMHDKTLRRTTNVEEVFPERAYEHSSMFNWTDLEKLNAGEWFLQNDPFWTAGSLSRSDYLEAANQSVCKLADMLEVIKDNTSLILNFQDLPPAHPYYSTYINITLETILASGIQQQAV
;
A
#
# COMPACT_ATOMS: atom_id res chain seq x y z
N TRP A 1 -22.24 22.58 -35.82
CA TRP A 1 -22.87 22.11 -34.58
C TRP A 1 -22.33 20.75 -34.15
N GLU A 2 -22.46 19.69 -34.95
CA GLU A 2 -21.97 18.35 -34.54
C GLU A 2 -20.44 18.25 -34.34
N ARG A 3 -19.64 19.01 -35.11
CA ARG A 3 -18.18 19.13 -34.86
C ARG A 3 -17.86 19.70 -33.47
N LEU A 4 -18.66 20.64 -32.98
CA LEU A 4 -18.49 21.22 -31.65
C LEU A 4 -18.79 20.18 -30.57
N TRP A 5 -19.86 19.40 -30.75
CA TRP A 5 -20.19 18.32 -29.83
C TRP A 5 -19.14 17.21 -29.78
N PHE A 6 -18.48 16.92 -30.91
CA PHE A 6 -17.37 15.96 -30.91
C PHE A 6 -16.17 16.49 -30.12
N LEU A 7 -15.86 17.79 -30.24
CA LEU A 7 -14.81 18.43 -29.43
C LEU A 7 -15.17 18.39 -27.94
N ILE A 8 -16.40 18.74 -27.58
CA ILE A 8 -16.88 18.67 -26.19
C ILE A 8 -16.75 17.23 -25.66
N LEU A 9 -17.22 16.24 -26.42
CA LEU A 9 -17.14 14.83 -26.04
C LEU A 9 -15.70 14.37 -25.81
N THR A 10 -14.80 14.75 -26.71
CA THR A 10 -13.37 14.42 -26.63
C THR A 10 -12.71 15.08 -25.42
N SER A 11 -12.98 16.37 -25.18
CA SER A 11 -12.46 17.09 -24.01
C SER A 11 -13.01 16.50 -22.70
N SER A 12 -14.31 16.17 -22.65
CA SER A 12 -14.92 15.50 -21.51
C SER A 12 -14.28 14.14 -21.24
N PHE A 13 -13.95 13.36 -22.29
CA PHE A 13 -13.25 12.08 -22.13
C PHE A 13 -11.90 12.28 -21.43
N PHE A 14 -11.06 13.20 -21.90
CA PHE A 14 -9.76 13.43 -21.26
C PHE A 14 -9.90 13.94 -19.83
N LEU A 15 -10.86 14.85 -19.56
CA LEU A 15 -11.09 15.34 -18.21
C LEU A 15 -11.56 14.23 -17.26
N THR A 16 -12.53 13.44 -17.69
CA THR A 16 -13.03 12.31 -16.88
C THR A 16 -12.03 11.18 -16.74
N LEU A 17 -11.13 10.98 -17.71
CA LEU A 17 -10.00 10.05 -17.60
C LEU A 17 -9.03 10.50 -16.50
N VAL A 18 -8.64 11.78 -16.49
CA VAL A 18 -7.77 12.35 -15.45
C VAL A 18 -8.46 12.26 -14.08
N TRP A 19 -9.75 12.57 -14.02
CA TRP A 19 -10.51 12.50 -12.78
C TRP A 19 -10.67 11.05 -12.26
N PHE A 20 -10.93 10.09 -13.13
CA PHE A 20 -10.97 8.68 -12.77
C PHE A 20 -9.60 8.17 -12.30
N TYR A 21 -8.53 8.59 -12.97
CA TYR A 21 -7.16 8.28 -12.57
C TYR A 21 -6.84 8.84 -11.17
N PHE A 22 -7.20 10.10 -10.90
CA PHE A 22 -7.03 10.71 -9.57
C PHE A 22 -7.63 9.81 -8.47
N TRP A 23 -8.90 9.41 -8.63
CA TRP A 23 -9.57 8.56 -7.63
C TRP A 23 -8.94 7.17 -7.49
N TRP A 24 -8.43 6.61 -8.58
CA TRP A 24 -7.69 5.36 -8.52
C TRP A 24 -6.42 5.48 -7.66
N GLU A 25 -5.70 6.61 -7.77
CA GLU A 25 -4.44 6.82 -7.05
C GLU A 25 -4.63 7.13 -5.57
N VAL A 26 -5.63 7.94 -5.21
CA VAL A 26 -5.91 8.30 -3.79
C VAL A 26 -6.64 7.21 -3.01
N HIS A 27 -6.60 5.95 -3.48
CA HIS A 27 -7.31 4.84 -2.86
C HIS A 27 -6.89 4.60 -1.41
N ASN A 28 -5.61 4.79 -1.09
CA ASN A 28 -5.08 4.62 0.26
C ASN A 28 -5.64 5.69 1.24
N ASP A 29 -6.05 6.85 0.72
CA ASP A 29 -6.48 8.01 1.51
C ASP A 29 -8.01 8.13 1.58
N TYR A 30 -8.75 7.14 1.09
CA TYR A 30 -10.21 7.12 1.17
C TYR A 30 -10.75 7.26 2.59
N ASN A 31 -10.01 6.80 3.60
CA ASN A 31 -10.42 6.96 5.00
C ASN A 31 -10.33 8.42 5.45
N GLU A 32 -9.34 9.17 4.97
CA GLU A 32 -9.17 10.59 5.28
C GLU A 32 -10.34 11.41 4.74
N ILE A 33 -10.79 11.14 3.50
CA ILE A 33 -11.95 11.86 2.96
C ILE A 33 -13.25 11.51 3.70
N ASN A 34 -13.40 10.26 4.12
CA ASN A 34 -14.54 9.83 4.93
C ASN A 34 -14.54 10.53 6.29
N TRP A 35 -13.35 10.69 6.90
CA TRP A 35 -13.16 11.44 8.14
C TRP A 35 -13.46 12.93 8.00
N PHE A 36 -12.98 13.54 6.91
CA PHE A 36 -13.26 14.95 6.60
C PHE A 36 -14.78 15.19 6.49
N LEU A 37 -15.49 14.33 5.75
CA LEU A 37 -16.94 14.43 5.58
C LEU A 37 -17.68 14.10 6.88
N TYR A 38 -17.19 13.15 7.68
CA TYR A 38 -17.71 12.87 9.02
C TYR A 38 -17.68 14.12 9.91
N ASN A 39 -16.55 14.83 9.94
CA ASN A 39 -16.38 16.06 10.73
C ASN A 39 -17.34 17.18 10.32
N GLN A 40 -17.75 17.24 9.05
CA GLN A 40 -18.71 18.24 8.57
C GLN A 40 -20.18 17.80 8.74
N MET A 41 -20.48 16.53 8.50
CA MET A 41 -21.85 15.99 8.46
C MET A 41 -22.34 15.49 9.82
N GLY A 42 -21.43 15.12 10.72
CA GLY A 42 -21.72 14.58 12.05
C GLY A 42 -22.12 13.10 12.08
N TYR A 43 -22.03 12.38 10.97
CA TYR A 43 -22.30 10.94 10.90
C TYR A 43 -21.33 10.22 9.95
N TRP A 44 -20.90 9.02 10.34
CA TRP A 44 -19.91 8.26 9.58
C TRP A 44 -20.59 7.56 8.40
N SER A 45 -19.99 7.67 7.22
CA SER A 45 -20.40 6.96 6.01
C SER A 45 -19.21 6.85 5.06
N ASP A 46 -19.15 5.77 4.29
CA ASP A 46 -18.07 5.48 3.34
C ASP A 46 -18.26 6.25 2.03
N TRP A 47 -18.23 7.58 2.10
CA TRP A 47 -18.48 8.51 0.99
C TRP A 47 -17.55 8.37 -0.21
N SER A 48 -16.31 7.91 0.00
CA SER A 48 -15.37 7.60 -1.07
C SER A 48 -15.94 6.59 -2.07
N ILE A 49 -16.73 5.61 -1.61
CA ILE A 49 -17.30 4.57 -2.48
C ILE A 49 -18.35 5.15 -3.46
N PRO A 50 -19.40 5.88 -3.03
CA PRO A 50 -20.30 6.57 -3.97
C PRO A 50 -19.59 7.53 -4.93
N ILE A 51 -18.56 8.25 -4.48
CA ILE A 51 -17.82 9.18 -5.35
C ILE A 51 -17.05 8.40 -6.43
N LEU A 52 -16.39 7.31 -6.07
CA LEU A 52 -15.70 6.43 -7.02
C LEU A 52 -16.69 5.82 -8.02
N VAL A 53 -17.82 5.28 -7.55
CA VAL A 53 -18.84 4.66 -8.40
C VAL A 53 -19.42 5.67 -9.40
N THR A 54 -19.74 6.89 -8.96
CA THR A 54 -20.26 7.94 -9.85
C THR A 54 -19.22 8.42 -10.85
N THR A 55 -17.97 8.56 -10.41
CA THR A 55 -16.83 8.91 -11.29
C THR A 55 -16.59 7.84 -12.35
N ALA A 56 -16.55 6.55 -11.96
CA ALA A 56 -16.39 5.42 -12.86
C ALA A 56 -17.54 5.31 -13.87
N ALA A 57 -18.79 5.51 -13.41
CA ALA A 57 -19.96 5.53 -14.27
C ALA A 57 -19.91 6.67 -15.30
N GLY A 58 -19.54 7.88 -14.87
CA GLY A 58 -19.38 9.04 -15.74
C GLY A 58 -18.29 8.82 -16.80
N PHE A 59 -17.11 8.35 -16.40
CA PHE A 59 -16.02 8.01 -17.31
C PHE A 59 -16.42 6.91 -18.31
N THR A 60 -17.06 5.84 -17.85
CA THR A 60 -17.53 4.74 -18.71
C THR A 60 -18.55 5.24 -19.72
N TYR A 61 -19.52 6.04 -19.28
CA TYR A 61 -20.54 6.64 -20.14
C TYR A 61 -19.92 7.50 -21.26
N VAL A 62 -19.00 8.40 -20.91
CA VAL A 62 -18.31 9.27 -21.88
C VAL A 62 -17.44 8.45 -22.83
N THR A 63 -16.76 7.42 -22.33
CA THR A 63 -15.94 6.50 -23.14
C THR A 63 -16.77 5.76 -24.17
N VAL A 64 -17.92 5.20 -23.78
CA VAL A 64 -18.84 4.52 -24.70
C VAL A 64 -19.34 5.47 -25.79
N LEU A 65 -19.73 6.70 -25.42
CA LEU A 65 -20.14 7.70 -26.41
C LEU A 65 -19.01 8.05 -27.38
N LEU A 66 -17.77 8.17 -26.90
CA LEU A 66 -16.61 8.45 -27.75
C LEU A 66 -16.33 7.30 -28.72
N ILE A 67 -16.38 6.05 -28.25
CA ILE A 67 -16.22 4.86 -29.11
C ILE A 67 -17.30 4.85 -30.20
N LEU A 68 -18.57 5.07 -29.84
CA LEU A 68 -19.66 5.12 -30.81
C LEU A 68 -19.46 6.26 -31.83
N ALA A 69 -19.01 7.44 -31.37
CA ALA A 69 -18.71 8.55 -32.27
C ALA A 69 -17.58 8.21 -33.25
N LEU A 70 -16.53 7.54 -32.80
CA LEU A 70 -15.44 7.05 -33.66
C LEU A 70 -15.92 6.00 -34.67
N CYS A 71 -16.82 5.09 -34.26
CA CYS A 71 -17.45 4.12 -35.17
C CYS A 71 -18.28 4.81 -36.27
N HIS A 72 -19.07 5.84 -35.93
CA HIS A 72 -19.79 6.65 -36.94
C HIS A 72 -18.83 7.28 -37.95
N ILE A 73 -17.73 7.88 -37.45
CA ILE A 73 -16.68 8.47 -38.30
C ILE A 73 -16.04 7.41 -39.20
N ALA A 74 -15.80 6.20 -38.69
CA ALA A 74 -15.23 5.09 -39.46
C ALA A 74 -16.10 4.73 -40.67
N VAL A 75 -17.42 4.64 -40.46
CA VAL A 75 -18.43 4.34 -41.50
C VAL A 75 -18.70 5.55 -42.41
N GLY A 76 -18.15 6.73 -42.09
CA GLY A 76 -18.36 7.96 -42.87
C GLY A 76 -19.67 8.68 -42.56
N GLN A 77 -20.31 8.33 -41.45
CA GLN A 77 -21.48 9.05 -40.96
C GLN A 77 -21.09 10.19 -40.03
N GLN A 78 -21.89 11.26 -40.04
CA GLN A 78 -21.76 12.30 -39.04
C GLN A 78 -22.20 11.76 -37.68
N MET A 79 -21.47 12.12 -36.63
CA MET A 79 -21.94 11.92 -35.27
C MET A 79 -23.24 12.71 -35.10
N ASN A 80 -24.28 12.04 -34.63
CA ASN A 80 -25.54 12.67 -34.28
C ASN A 80 -25.88 12.30 -32.84
N LEU A 81 -25.45 13.16 -31.91
CA LEU A 81 -25.70 12.93 -30.50
C LEU A 81 -27.15 13.31 -30.16
N HIS A 82 -27.93 12.34 -29.71
CA HIS A 82 -29.30 12.57 -29.25
C HIS A 82 -29.32 13.61 -28.12
N TRP A 83 -30.39 14.41 -28.03
CA TRP A 83 -30.47 15.51 -27.06
C TRP A 83 -30.30 15.05 -25.61
N LEU A 84 -30.78 13.84 -25.29
CA LEU A 84 -30.58 13.21 -23.98
C LEU A 84 -29.08 13.03 -23.65
N HIS A 85 -28.30 12.56 -24.61
CA HIS A 85 -26.86 12.36 -24.43
C HIS A 85 -26.10 13.68 -24.39
N LYS A 86 -26.57 14.70 -25.10
CA LYS A 86 -26.06 16.08 -24.99
C LYS A 86 -26.23 16.63 -23.58
N ILE A 87 -27.40 16.43 -22.97
CA ILE A 87 -27.63 16.79 -21.56
C ILE A 87 -26.73 15.97 -20.64
N GLY A 88 -26.72 14.64 -20.76
CA GLY A 88 -25.90 13.77 -19.90
C GLY A 88 -24.41 14.08 -19.97
N LEU A 89 -23.89 14.40 -21.15
CA LEU A 89 -22.51 14.81 -21.36
C LEU A 89 -22.21 16.14 -20.65
N MET A 90 -23.10 17.13 -20.78
CA MET A 90 -22.94 18.43 -20.10
C MET A 90 -23.02 18.29 -18.59
N THR A 91 -23.96 17.49 -18.06
CA THR A 91 -24.05 17.22 -16.62
C THR A 91 -22.77 16.56 -16.11
N THR A 92 -22.28 15.53 -16.81
CA THR A 92 -21.03 14.84 -16.43
C THR A 92 -19.85 15.80 -16.42
N LEU A 93 -19.72 16.64 -17.46
CA LEU A 93 -18.65 17.63 -17.58
C LEU A 93 -18.70 18.66 -16.45
N ILE A 94 -19.88 19.26 -16.21
CA ILE A 94 -20.05 20.27 -15.15
C ILE A 94 -19.75 19.66 -13.79
N THR A 95 -20.32 18.50 -13.48
CA THR A 95 -20.06 17.81 -12.20
C THR A 95 -18.57 17.52 -12.03
N THR A 96 -17.89 16.99 -13.06
CA THR A 96 -16.45 16.70 -13.00
C THR A 96 -15.62 17.95 -12.75
N VAL A 97 -15.91 19.06 -13.46
CA VAL A 97 -15.20 20.34 -13.25
C VAL A 97 -15.43 20.87 -11.83
N VAL A 98 -16.67 20.82 -11.34
CA VAL A 98 -17.00 21.28 -9.99
C VAL A 98 -16.28 20.42 -8.94
N THR A 99 -16.34 19.09 -9.05
CA THR A 99 -15.70 18.20 -8.07
C THR A 99 -14.19 18.29 -8.09
N MET A 100 -13.56 18.35 -9.27
CA MET A 100 -12.12 18.59 -9.40
C MET A 100 -11.71 19.91 -8.77
N SER A 101 -12.49 20.97 -9.00
CA SER A 101 -12.20 22.30 -8.43
C SER A 101 -12.36 22.31 -6.91
N SER A 102 -13.36 21.59 -6.36
CA SER A 102 -13.55 21.44 -4.92
C SER A 102 -12.38 20.69 -4.27
N ILE A 103 -11.93 19.59 -4.86
CA ILE A 103 -10.77 18.84 -4.34
C ILE A 103 -9.49 19.68 -4.42
N ALA A 104 -9.25 20.40 -5.51
CA ALA A 104 -8.11 21.31 -5.62
C ALA A 104 -8.09 22.44 -4.58
N GLN A 105 -9.22 22.77 -3.96
CA GLN A 105 -9.27 23.77 -2.88
C GLN A 105 -9.23 23.15 -1.48
N LEU A 106 -9.79 21.95 -1.32
CA LEU A 106 -9.93 21.31 -0.01
C LEU A 106 -8.76 20.38 0.31
N TRP A 107 -8.09 19.85 -0.71
CA TRP A 107 -7.13 18.76 -0.57
C TRP A 107 -6.03 18.87 -1.64
N ASP A 108 -5.31 19.99 -1.62
CA ASP A 108 -4.28 20.31 -2.62
C ASP A 108 -3.11 19.31 -2.60
N ASP A 109 -2.73 18.85 -1.41
CA ASP A 109 -1.60 17.92 -1.18
C ASP A 109 -1.76 16.59 -1.97
N GLU A 110 -2.99 16.13 -2.19
CA GLU A 110 -3.23 14.86 -2.92
C GLU A 110 -2.98 14.96 -4.43
N TRP A 111 -2.93 16.17 -4.99
CA TRP A 111 -2.51 16.32 -6.38
C TRP A 111 -1.03 15.95 -6.57
N GLU A 112 -0.21 16.05 -5.52
CA GLU A 112 1.17 15.57 -5.55
C GLU A 112 1.23 14.05 -5.72
N MET A 113 0.28 13.30 -5.15
CA MET A 113 0.21 11.84 -5.30
C MET A 113 -0.01 11.43 -6.74
N VAL A 114 -0.84 12.16 -7.49
CA VAL A 114 -1.02 11.94 -8.93
C VAL A 114 0.28 12.13 -9.68
N PHE A 115 1.07 13.15 -9.35
CA PHE A 115 2.35 13.40 -10.00
C PHE A 115 3.37 12.29 -9.71
N ILE A 116 3.50 11.87 -8.45
CA ILE A 116 4.37 10.77 -8.04
C ILE A 116 3.95 9.47 -8.74
N SER A 117 2.64 9.20 -8.78
CA SER A 117 2.10 8.04 -9.47
C SER A 117 2.40 8.06 -10.97
N LEU A 118 2.21 9.20 -11.64
CA LEU A 118 2.56 9.35 -13.05
C LEU A 118 4.03 9.05 -13.32
N GLN A 119 4.96 9.37 -12.41
CA GLN A 119 6.37 8.99 -12.59
C GLN A 119 6.59 7.47 -12.58
N ALA A 120 5.76 6.72 -11.85
CA ALA A 120 5.79 5.27 -11.82
C ALA A 120 5.01 4.63 -12.99
N THR A 121 3.85 5.18 -13.34
CA THR A 121 2.93 4.59 -14.33
C THR A 121 3.15 5.09 -15.77
N ALA A 122 3.88 6.20 -15.97
CA ALA A 122 4.10 6.81 -17.28
C ALA A 122 4.62 5.85 -18.36
N PRO A 123 5.57 4.92 -18.11
CA PRO A 123 5.99 3.96 -19.13
C PRO A 123 4.83 3.10 -19.66
N PHE A 124 3.92 2.69 -18.78
CA PHE A 124 2.76 1.86 -19.16
C PHE A 124 1.70 2.68 -19.88
N LEU A 125 1.41 3.90 -19.38
CA LEU A 125 0.50 4.84 -20.04
C LEU A 125 1.01 5.24 -21.42
N HIS A 126 2.32 5.38 -21.60
CA HIS A 126 2.96 5.67 -22.87
C HIS A 126 2.78 4.55 -23.89
N ILE A 127 3.02 3.29 -23.50
CA ILE A 127 2.77 2.11 -24.34
C ILE A 127 1.29 2.05 -24.74
N GLY A 128 0.38 2.28 -23.79
CA GLY A 128 -1.06 2.35 -24.06
C GLY A 128 -1.41 3.46 -25.07
N ALA A 129 -0.86 4.66 -24.90
CA ALA A 129 -1.07 5.78 -25.81
C ALA A 129 -0.56 5.49 -27.22
N LEU A 130 0.60 4.84 -27.36
CA LEU A 130 1.13 4.39 -28.66
C LEU A 130 0.20 3.37 -29.32
N ALA A 131 -0.32 2.40 -28.57
CA ALA A 131 -1.28 1.42 -29.08
C ALA A 131 -2.56 2.10 -29.58
N VAL A 132 -3.10 3.06 -28.82
CA VAL A 132 -4.29 3.84 -29.21
C VAL A 132 -4.04 4.68 -30.45
N VAL A 133 -2.94 5.44 -30.52
CA VAL A 133 -2.61 6.28 -31.68
C VAL A 133 -2.35 5.45 -32.94
N THR A 134 -1.79 4.24 -32.77
CA THR A 134 -1.62 3.28 -33.86
C THR A 134 -2.97 2.75 -34.34
N ALA A 135 -3.88 2.39 -33.44
CA ALA A 135 -5.23 1.92 -33.80
C ALA A 135 -6.05 3.02 -34.52
N LEU A 136 -5.93 4.28 -34.07
CA LEU A 136 -6.63 5.42 -34.66
C LEU A 136 -6.04 5.88 -36.01
N SER A 137 -4.83 5.44 -36.36
CA SER A 137 -4.14 5.83 -37.60
C SER A 137 -4.97 5.54 -38.85
N TRP A 138 -5.64 4.39 -38.89
CA TRP A 138 -6.51 3.98 -40.00
C TRP A 138 -7.71 4.92 -40.17
N LEU A 139 -8.34 5.34 -39.06
CA LEU A 139 -9.47 6.27 -39.10
C LEU A 139 -9.04 7.63 -39.67
N ILE A 140 -7.89 8.11 -39.23
CA ILE A 140 -7.33 9.38 -39.70
C ILE A 140 -6.96 9.29 -41.18
N ALA A 141 -6.31 8.21 -41.61
CA ALA A 141 -5.99 7.96 -43.01
C ALA A 141 -7.25 7.88 -43.88
N GLY A 142 -8.30 7.20 -43.41
CA GLY A 142 -9.58 7.12 -44.11
C GLY A 142 -10.30 8.46 -44.24
N GLN A 143 -10.18 9.34 -43.25
CA GLN A 143 -10.72 10.71 -43.32
C GLN A 143 -9.85 11.61 -44.20
N PHE A 144 -8.53 11.43 -44.18
CA PHE A 144 -7.59 12.14 -45.04
C PHE A 144 -7.87 11.87 -46.52
N ALA A 145 -8.11 10.59 -46.86
CA ALA A 145 -8.45 10.17 -48.23
C ALA A 145 -9.81 10.70 -48.72
N ARG A 146 -10.79 10.89 -47.83
CA ARG A 146 -12.12 11.41 -48.18
C ARG A 146 -12.20 12.93 -48.25
N THR A 147 -11.20 13.64 -47.75
CA THR A 147 -11.21 15.10 -47.66
C THR A 147 -10.75 15.72 -48.98
N GLU A 148 -11.59 16.53 -49.62
CA GLU A 148 -11.27 17.17 -50.90
C GLU A 148 -10.35 18.40 -50.77
N LYS A 149 -10.36 19.06 -49.60
CA LYS A 149 -9.58 20.29 -49.37
C LYS A 149 -8.17 19.96 -48.89
N ALA A 150 -7.17 20.34 -49.69
CA ALA A 150 -5.75 20.19 -49.35
C ALA A 150 -5.36 20.84 -48.01
N THR A 151 -5.98 21.98 -47.65
CA THR A 151 -5.74 22.64 -46.36
C THR A 151 -6.18 21.79 -45.17
N SER A 152 -7.32 21.11 -45.29
CA SER A 152 -7.83 20.22 -44.24
C SER A 152 -7.02 18.92 -44.16
N GLN A 153 -6.59 18.37 -45.31
CA GLN A 153 -5.65 17.25 -45.35
C GLN A 153 -4.32 17.57 -44.66
N MET A 154 -3.73 18.73 -44.97
CA MET A 154 -2.49 19.19 -44.35
C MET A 154 -2.67 19.38 -42.84
N LEU A 155 -3.78 19.96 -42.40
CA LEU A 155 -4.08 20.15 -40.98
C LEU A 155 -4.22 18.82 -40.23
N MET A 156 -4.90 17.82 -40.83
CA MET A 156 -5.03 16.50 -40.22
C MET A 156 -3.69 15.77 -40.13
N PHE A 157 -2.91 15.78 -41.21
CA PHE A 157 -1.60 15.14 -41.25
C PHE A 157 -0.64 15.78 -40.25
N THR A 158 -0.57 17.11 -40.22
CA THR A 158 0.29 17.84 -39.27
C THR A 158 -0.13 17.62 -37.83
N ALA A 159 -1.43 17.60 -37.53
CA ALA A 159 -1.93 17.28 -36.19
C ALA A 159 -1.58 15.86 -35.75
N TYR A 160 -1.78 14.86 -36.63
CA TYR A 160 -1.42 13.48 -36.32
C TYR A 160 0.08 13.30 -36.13
N LEU A 161 0.88 13.88 -37.03
CA LEU A 161 2.34 13.85 -36.94
C LEU A 161 2.83 14.51 -35.65
N ALA A 162 2.25 15.64 -35.25
CA ALA A 162 2.58 16.31 -34.00
C ALA A 162 2.31 15.42 -32.78
N VAL A 163 1.18 14.71 -32.75
CA VAL A 163 0.85 13.76 -31.68
C VAL A 163 1.84 12.58 -31.65
N VAL A 164 2.15 11.99 -32.80
CA VAL A 164 3.11 10.88 -32.90
C VAL A 164 4.50 11.32 -32.46
N VAL A 165 4.98 12.48 -32.91
CA VAL A 165 6.29 13.03 -32.52
C VAL A 165 6.30 13.34 -31.02
N ALA A 166 5.25 13.95 -30.49
CA ALA A 166 5.15 14.21 -29.04
C ALA A 166 5.24 12.91 -28.25
N LEU A 167 4.45 11.89 -28.60
CA LEU A 167 4.53 10.58 -27.97
C LEU A 167 5.92 9.94 -28.11
N TYR A 168 6.58 10.09 -29.25
CA TYR A 168 7.93 9.54 -29.42
C TYR A 168 8.98 10.23 -28.54
N LEU A 169 8.77 11.50 -28.18
CA LEU A 169 9.64 12.27 -27.30
C LEU A 169 9.32 12.13 -25.80
N VAL A 170 8.09 11.73 -25.44
CA VAL A 170 7.65 11.55 -24.04
C VAL A 170 8.62 10.71 -23.20
N PRO A 171 9.19 9.57 -23.68
CA PRO A 171 10.12 8.77 -22.87
C PRO A 171 11.35 9.54 -22.37
N ILE A 172 11.76 10.60 -23.06
CA ILE A 172 12.89 11.47 -22.63
C ILE A 172 12.53 12.24 -21.35
N THR A 173 11.24 12.52 -21.14
CA THR A 173 10.74 13.27 -19.96
C THR A 173 10.32 12.37 -18.80
N ILE A 174 10.27 11.05 -18.99
CA ILE A 174 9.88 10.12 -17.92
C ILE A 174 11.07 9.93 -16.97
N SER A 175 10.98 10.51 -15.77
CA SER A 175 11.89 10.24 -14.66
C SER A 175 11.23 9.27 -13.68
N SER A 176 11.88 8.16 -13.36
CA SER A 176 11.39 7.24 -12.33
C SER A 176 12.03 7.58 -10.97
N PRO A 177 11.24 7.79 -9.90
CA PRO A 177 11.78 8.03 -8.56
C PRO A 177 12.52 6.80 -8.03
N CYS A 178 12.24 5.61 -8.58
CA CYS A 178 12.87 4.36 -8.20
C CYS A 178 14.27 4.18 -8.81
N ILE A 179 14.63 4.97 -9.83
CA ILE A 179 15.93 4.89 -10.52
C ILE A 179 16.71 6.16 -10.19
N MET A 180 17.41 6.13 -9.07
CA MET A 180 18.24 7.24 -8.61
C MET A 180 19.73 6.94 -8.84
N GLU A 181 20.49 7.97 -9.19
CA GLU A 181 21.94 7.87 -9.18
C GLU A 181 22.42 7.66 -7.74
N LYS A 182 23.45 6.83 -7.53
CA LYS A 182 23.96 6.51 -6.18
C LYS A 182 24.32 7.75 -5.35
N LYS A 183 24.78 8.83 -5.99
CA LYS A 183 25.11 10.12 -5.35
C LYS A 183 23.88 10.94 -4.92
N ALA A 184 22.70 10.64 -5.48
CA ALA A 184 21.44 11.30 -5.15
C ALA A 184 20.64 10.55 -4.07
N LEU A 185 21.07 9.34 -3.70
CA LEU A 185 20.47 8.61 -2.58
C LEU A 185 20.71 9.37 -1.28
N GLY A 186 19.67 9.48 -0.46
CA GLY A 186 19.78 9.96 0.91
C GLY A 186 20.65 9.05 1.78
N PRO A 187 20.79 9.37 3.09
CA PRO A 187 21.45 8.47 4.02
C PRO A 187 20.77 7.09 4.01
N LYS A 188 21.56 6.03 4.25
CA LYS A 188 21.02 4.66 4.33
C LYS A 188 19.89 4.64 5.39
N PRO A 189 18.72 4.06 5.07
CA PRO A 189 17.63 4.00 6.02
C PRO A 189 18.05 3.23 7.27
N ALA A 190 17.49 3.64 8.41
CA ALA A 190 17.57 2.86 9.64
C ALA A 190 16.91 1.48 9.41
N ILE A 191 17.57 0.42 9.88
CA ILE A 191 17.05 -0.94 9.79
C ILE A 191 16.61 -1.34 11.19
N ILE A 192 15.34 -1.71 11.32
CA ILE A 192 14.74 -2.21 12.55
C ILE A 192 14.51 -3.71 12.40
N GLY A 193 15.08 -4.50 13.31
CA GLY A 193 14.92 -5.94 13.35
C GLY A 193 13.52 -6.34 13.82
N HIS A 194 12.64 -6.72 12.89
CA HIS A 194 11.29 -7.18 13.20
C HIS A 194 11.34 -8.52 13.94
N ARG A 195 10.94 -8.56 15.21
CA ARG A 195 11.07 -9.72 16.13
C ARG A 195 12.52 -10.17 16.34
N GLY A 196 13.45 -9.22 16.29
CA GLY A 196 14.90 -9.44 16.26
C GLY A 196 15.42 -9.65 14.83
N ALA A 197 16.11 -10.75 14.58
CA ALA A 197 16.64 -11.14 13.27
C ALA A 197 16.05 -12.50 12.81
N PRO A 198 14.77 -12.53 12.38
CA PRO A 198 14.03 -13.78 12.12
C PRO A 198 14.56 -14.58 10.93
N MET A 199 15.41 -13.98 10.09
CA MET A 199 16.13 -14.68 9.01
C MET A 199 17.42 -15.37 9.48
N LEU A 200 17.86 -15.11 10.71
CA LEU A 200 19.10 -15.67 11.28
C LEU A 200 18.84 -16.55 12.50
N ALA A 201 17.68 -16.42 13.14
CA ALA A 201 17.31 -17.13 14.36
C ALA A 201 15.78 -17.16 14.52
N PRO A 202 15.23 -18.06 15.38
CA PRO A 202 13.79 -18.15 15.60
C PRO A 202 13.22 -16.83 16.17
N GLU A 203 12.12 -16.32 15.59
CA GLU A 203 11.54 -15.02 15.96
C GLU A 203 11.22 -14.88 17.47
N ASN A 204 11.33 -13.68 18.03
CA ASN A 204 11.02 -13.38 19.44
C ASN A 204 11.79 -14.25 20.48
N THR A 205 12.92 -14.85 20.10
CA THR A 205 13.83 -15.55 21.02
C THR A 205 15.05 -14.70 21.37
N LEU A 206 15.74 -15.04 22.46
CA LEU A 206 16.93 -14.32 22.90
C LEU A 206 18.01 -14.30 21.81
N MET A 207 18.23 -15.44 21.13
CA MET A 207 19.17 -15.55 20.01
C MET A 207 18.80 -14.58 18.88
N SER A 208 17.52 -14.40 18.55
CA SER A 208 17.08 -13.46 17.50
C SER A 208 17.45 -12.02 17.81
N PHE A 209 17.31 -11.59 19.07
CA PHE A 209 17.72 -10.25 19.48
C PHE A 209 19.24 -10.10 19.52
N GLN A 210 19.97 -11.12 19.99
CA GLN A 210 21.44 -11.13 19.94
C GLN A 210 21.96 -11.00 18.51
N LYS A 211 21.39 -11.76 17.56
CA LYS A 211 21.72 -11.64 16.13
C LYS A 211 21.42 -10.24 15.59
N ALA A 212 20.31 -9.62 15.98
CA ALA A 212 20.01 -8.25 15.57
C ALA A 212 21.06 -7.23 16.07
N VAL A 213 21.51 -7.38 17.31
CA VAL A 213 22.59 -6.56 17.89
C VAL A 213 23.93 -6.83 17.18
N GLU A 214 24.27 -8.09 16.91
CA GLU A 214 25.48 -8.46 16.15
C GLU A 214 25.51 -7.82 14.74
N GLN A 215 24.34 -7.71 14.09
CA GLN A 215 24.18 -7.06 12.79
C GLN A 215 24.16 -5.52 12.85
N LYS A 216 24.30 -4.93 14.06
CA LYS A 216 24.30 -3.47 14.28
C LYS A 216 23.05 -2.79 13.72
N MET A 217 21.90 -3.42 13.92
CA MET A 217 20.61 -2.83 13.55
C MET A 217 20.38 -1.54 14.36
N TYR A 218 19.66 -0.58 13.77
CA TYR A 218 19.34 0.69 14.44
C TYR A 218 18.37 0.49 15.60
N GLY A 219 17.45 -0.47 15.43
CA GLY A 219 16.44 -0.80 16.40
C GLY A 219 16.01 -2.26 16.29
N VAL A 220 15.19 -2.68 17.23
CA VAL A 220 14.47 -3.96 17.16
C VAL A 220 13.02 -3.75 17.54
N GLN A 221 12.16 -4.59 16.98
CA GLN A 221 10.75 -4.66 17.34
C GLN A 221 10.48 -6.01 18.00
N ALA A 222 9.61 -6.02 19.02
CA ALA A 222 9.15 -7.25 19.67
C ALA A 222 7.64 -7.19 19.94
N ASP A 223 7.01 -8.36 19.96
CA ASP A 223 5.60 -8.52 20.30
C ASP A 223 5.48 -9.00 21.74
N VAL A 224 4.83 -8.22 22.60
CA VAL A 224 4.74 -8.47 24.04
C VAL A 224 3.33 -8.89 24.42
N VAL A 225 3.26 -9.95 25.23
CA VAL A 225 2.06 -10.46 25.85
C VAL A 225 2.36 -10.75 27.34
N LEU A 226 1.31 -10.78 28.15
CA LEU A 226 1.42 -11.09 29.58
C LEU A 226 0.98 -12.53 29.84
N SER A 227 1.74 -13.29 30.63
CA SER A 227 1.33 -14.62 31.10
C SER A 227 0.20 -14.53 32.14
N TYR A 228 -0.44 -15.66 32.40
CA TYR A 228 -1.57 -15.75 33.33
C TYR A 228 -1.20 -15.33 34.76
N ASP A 229 0.05 -15.60 35.15
CA ASP A 229 0.65 -15.22 36.43
C ASP A 229 1.36 -13.86 36.42
N GLY A 230 1.27 -13.10 35.32
CA GLY A 230 1.68 -11.69 35.28
C GLY A 230 3.12 -11.44 34.85
N VAL A 231 3.75 -12.36 34.12
CA VAL A 231 5.12 -12.22 33.58
C VAL A 231 5.05 -11.78 32.12
N PRO A 232 5.61 -10.62 31.74
CA PRO A 232 5.68 -10.22 30.34
C PRO A 232 6.66 -11.07 29.54
N PHE A 233 6.19 -11.62 28.41
CA PHE A 233 6.97 -12.48 27.52
C PHE A 233 6.72 -12.14 26.05
N LEU A 234 7.57 -12.66 25.18
CA LEU A 234 7.57 -12.33 23.77
C LEU A 234 6.87 -13.41 22.95
N MET A 235 5.78 -13.02 22.27
CA MET A 235 5.01 -13.89 21.40
C MET A 235 4.14 -13.06 20.46
N HIS A 236 4.21 -13.36 19.16
CA HIS A 236 3.39 -12.68 18.17
C HIS A 236 1.97 -13.26 18.07
N ASP A 237 1.87 -14.58 18.14
CA ASP A 237 0.63 -15.29 17.84
C ASP A 237 -0.28 -15.36 19.08
N LYS A 238 -1.59 -15.45 18.83
CA LYS A 238 -2.58 -15.68 19.88
C LYS A 238 -2.45 -17.06 20.53
N THR A 239 -1.84 -18.03 19.85
CA THR A 239 -1.62 -19.39 20.37
C THR A 239 -0.15 -19.76 20.22
N LEU A 240 0.30 -20.77 20.95
CA LEU A 240 1.72 -21.15 21.00
C LEU A 240 2.09 -22.18 19.90
N ARG A 241 1.15 -22.59 19.05
CA ARG A 241 1.28 -23.77 18.16
C ARG A 241 2.33 -23.62 17.05
N ARG A 242 2.43 -22.44 16.46
CA ARG A 242 3.30 -22.23 15.29
C ARG A 242 4.77 -22.21 15.66
N THR A 243 5.08 -21.58 16.80
CA THR A 243 6.45 -21.21 17.18
C THR A 243 6.94 -21.96 18.41
N THR A 244 6.19 -22.96 18.89
CA THR A 244 6.62 -23.81 20.00
C THR A 244 6.14 -25.25 19.85
N ASN A 245 6.62 -26.15 20.71
CA ASN A 245 6.15 -27.54 20.81
C ASN A 245 4.96 -27.74 21.78
N VAL A 246 4.09 -26.74 21.96
CA VAL A 246 2.93 -26.81 22.88
C VAL A 246 2.00 -27.99 22.60
N GLU A 247 1.86 -28.42 21.35
CA GLU A 247 1.00 -29.55 20.98
C GLU A 247 1.51 -30.88 21.54
N GLU A 248 2.82 -30.99 21.79
CA GLU A 248 3.45 -32.17 22.37
C GLU A 248 3.44 -32.10 23.90
N VAL A 249 3.72 -30.93 24.47
CA VAL A 249 3.86 -30.74 25.92
C VAL A 249 2.51 -30.56 26.63
N PHE A 250 1.57 -29.84 26.00
CA PHE A 250 0.24 -29.53 26.53
C PHE A 250 -0.86 -29.67 25.45
N PRO A 251 -1.10 -30.89 24.92
CA PRO A 251 -2.00 -31.11 23.78
C PRO A 251 -3.43 -30.57 24.00
N GLU A 252 -3.98 -30.74 25.20
CA GLU A 252 -5.34 -30.29 25.54
C GLU A 252 -5.48 -28.76 25.56
N ARG A 253 -4.36 -28.05 25.73
CA ARG A 253 -4.31 -26.59 25.87
C ARG A 253 -3.73 -25.90 24.65
N ALA A 254 -3.36 -26.63 23.60
CA ALA A 254 -2.65 -26.10 22.44
C ALA A 254 -3.37 -24.93 21.74
N TYR A 255 -4.70 -24.91 21.81
CA TYR A 255 -5.54 -23.86 21.19
C TYR A 255 -5.91 -22.73 22.15
N GLU A 256 -5.49 -22.80 23.42
CA GLU A 256 -5.69 -21.71 24.37
C GLU A 256 -4.88 -20.48 23.94
N HIS A 257 -5.36 -19.32 24.38
CA HIS A 257 -4.62 -18.07 24.17
C HIS A 257 -3.26 -18.15 24.88
N SER A 258 -2.19 -17.65 24.25
CA SER A 258 -0.81 -17.70 24.79
C SER A 258 -0.70 -17.08 26.19
N SER A 259 -1.49 -16.03 26.45
CA SER A 259 -1.60 -15.38 27.77
C SER A 259 -2.28 -16.21 28.86
N MET A 260 -2.94 -17.33 28.53
CA MET A 260 -3.65 -18.18 29.51
C MET A 260 -2.73 -19.24 30.14
N PHE A 261 -1.44 -19.22 29.81
CA PHE A 261 -0.42 -20.07 30.41
C PHE A 261 0.32 -19.33 31.53
N ASN A 262 0.65 -20.05 32.61
CA ASN A 262 1.58 -19.54 33.62
C ASN A 262 3.01 -19.57 33.06
N TRP A 263 3.88 -18.71 33.60
CA TRP A 263 5.28 -18.67 33.17
C TRP A 263 5.98 -20.02 33.31
N THR A 264 5.73 -20.74 34.41
CA THR A 264 6.32 -22.06 34.66
C THR A 264 5.96 -23.10 33.60
N ASP A 265 4.85 -22.92 32.88
CA ASP A 265 4.47 -23.80 31.77
C ASP A 265 5.11 -23.33 30.46
N LEU A 266 5.11 -22.01 30.21
CA LEU A 266 5.78 -21.40 29.04
C LEU A 266 7.28 -21.74 28.99
N GLU A 267 7.96 -21.75 30.14
CA GLU A 267 9.39 -22.05 30.26
C GLU A 267 9.75 -23.49 29.86
N LYS A 268 8.77 -24.42 29.88
CA LYS A 268 8.98 -25.82 29.45
C LYS A 268 8.95 -25.98 27.94
N LEU A 269 8.48 -24.97 27.21
CA LEU A 269 8.30 -25.05 25.77
C LEU A 269 9.61 -24.74 25.03
N ASN A 270 9.88 -25.53 24.00
CA ASN A 270 10.91 -25.22 23.01
C ASN A 270 10.32 -24.23 22.00
N ALA A 271 11.00 -23.10 21.79
CA ALA A 271 10.60 -22.05 20.85
C ALA A 271 11.53 -21.94 19.61
N GLY A 272 12.35 -22.98 19.39
CA GLY A 272 13.45 -22.94 18.44
C GLY A 272 13.39 -23.97 17.31
N GLU A 273 13.04 -25.22 17.62
CA GLU A 273 13.08 -26.33 16.63
C GLU A 273 12.18 -26.09 15.42
N TRP A 274 11.01 -25.46 15.63
CA TRP A 274 10.06 -25.14 14.56
C TRP A 274 10.71 -24.33 13.43
N PHE A 275 11.65 -23.44 13.77
CA PHE A 275 12.33 -22.57 12.81
C PHE A 275 13.19 -23.40 11.86
N LEU A 276 13.87 -24.43 12.38
CA LEU A 276 14.72 -25.32 11.60
C LEU A 276 13.90 -26.33 10.79
N GLN A 277 12.77 -26.80 11.34
CA GLN A 277 11.89 -27.76 10.68
C GLN A 277 11.10 -27.13 9.54
N ASN A 278 10.53 -25.94 9.77
CA ASN A 278 9.68 -25.25 8.79
C ASN A 278 10.48 -24.37 7.83
N ASP A 279 11.67 -23.94 8.23
CA ASP A 279 12.57 -23.04 7.49
C ASP A 279 11.83 -21.90 6.77
N PRO A 280 11.13 -21.02 7.52
CA PRO A 280 10.18 -20.06 6.96
C PRO A 280 10.81 -19.06 5.98
N PHE A 281 12.14 -18.90 6.03
CA PHE A 281 12.89 -17.97 5.18
C PHE A 281 13.89 -18.66 4.24
N TRP A 282 13.93 -20.00 4.20
CA TRP A 282 14.94 -20.77 3.44
C TRP A 282 16.39 -20.43 3.83
N THR A 283 16.61 -20.22 5.14
CA THR A 283 17.89 -19.77 5.72
C THR A 283 18.52 -20.80 6.64
N ALA A 284 17.78 -21.80 7.12
CA ALA A 284 18.27 -22.79 8.09
C ALA A 284 19.52 -23.53 7.57
N GLY A 285 19.58 -23.84 6.27
CA GLY A 285 20.74 -24.48 5.64
C GLY A 285 22.00 -23.60 5.54
N SER A 286 21.87 -22.28 5.75
CA SER A 286 22.99 -21.34 5.75
C SER A 286 23.57 -21.08 7.15
N LEU A 287 22.94 -21.61 8.20
CA LEU A 287 23.42 -21.44 9.57
C LEU A 287 24.72 -22.20 9.79
N SER A 288 25.59 -21.61 10.61
CA SER A 288 26.76 -22.34 11.13
C SER A 288 26.29 -23.48 12.03
N ARG A 289 27.14 -24.49 12.25
CA ARG A 289 26.79 -25.61 13.15
C ARG A 289 26.47 -25.14 14.58
N SER A 290 27.15 -24.11 15.08
CA SER A 290 26.86 -23.53 16.39
C SER A 290 25.51 -22.81 16.39
N ASP A 291 25.25 -21.98 15.38
CA ASP A 291 23.97 -21.25 15.29
C ASP A 291 22.79 -22.22 15.13
N TYR A 292 22.98 -23.31 14.37
CA TYR A 292 21.94 -24.34 14.22
C TYR A 292 21.59 -24.99 15.57
N LEU A 293 22.59 -25.38 16.36
CA LEU A 293 22.37 -26.00 17.67
C LEU A 293 21.76 -25.01 18.67
N GLU A 294 22.16 -23.75 18.63
CA GLU A 294 21.60 -22.70 19.45
C GLU A 294 20.15 -22.39 19.07
N ALA A 295 19.86 -22.28 17.77
CA ALA A 295 18.51 -22.06 17.26
C ALA A 295 17.57 -23.20 17.63
N ALA A 296 18.04 -24.45 17.62
CA ALA A 296 17.24 -25.60 18.04
C ALA A 296 16.86 -25.56 19.53
N ASN A 297 17.67 -24.92 20.37
CA ASN A 297 17.54 -24.94 21.83
C ASN A 297 17.15 -23.58 22.41
N GLN A 298 16.20 -22.89 21.76
CA GLN A 298 15.61 -21.66 22.28
C GLN A 298 14.37 -21.95 23.13
N SER A 299 14.16 -21.14 24.18
CA SER A 299 12.94 -21.11 24.98
C SER A 299 12.10 -19.88 24.65
N VAL A 300 10.86 -19.84 25.13
CA VAL A 300 10.07 -18.60 25.15
C VAL A 300 10.83 -17.53 25.93
N CYS A 301 10.93 -16.32 25.38
CA CYS A 301 11.77 -15.25 25.94
C CYS A 301 10.93 -14.32 26.83
N LYS A 302 11.42 -13.97 28.04
CA LYS A 302 10.83 -12.89 28.83
C LYS A 302 11.19 -11.54 28.21
N LEU A 303 10.32 -10.55 28.40
CA LEU A 303 10.65 -9.18 28.07
C LEU A 303 11.91 -8.70 28.81
N ALA A 304 12.04 -9.05 30.10
CA ALA A 304 13.20 -8.66 30.91
C ALA A 304 14.52 -9.17 30.31
N ASP A 305 14.57 -10.43 29.89
CA ASP A 305 15.78 -11.04 29.31
C ASP A 305 16.17 -10.37 27.98
N MET A 306 15.17 -10.04 27.16
CA MET A 306 15.37 -9.30 25.92
C MET A 306 15.94 -7.90 26.19
N LEU A 307 15.37 -7.19 27.16
CA LEU A 307 15.86 -5.85 27.56
C LEU A 307 17.29 -5.90 28.08
N GLU A 308 17.71 -7.03 28.66
CA GLU A 308 19.10 -7.18 29.09
C GLU A 308 20.10 -7.26 27.93
N VAL A 309 19.67 -7.77 26.78
CA VAL A 309 20.50 -7.87 25.57
C VAL A 309 20.57 -6.53 24.82
N ILE A 310 19.52 -5.71 24.88
CA ILE A 310 19.37 -4.50 24.04
C ILE A 310 19.81 -3.21 24.79
N LYS A 311 20.69 -3.31 25.80
CA LYS A 311 21.04 -2.18 26.69
C LYS A 311 21.75 -0.97 26.03
N ASP A 312 22.28 -1.14 24.81
CA ASP A 312 23.02 -0.08 24.09
C ASP A 312 22.13 0.63 23.08
N ASN A 313 22.09 1.98 23.03
CA ASN A 313 21.64 2.92 21.97
C ASN A 313 20.72 2.41 20.81
N THR A 314 19.87 1.43 21.07
CA THR A 314 19.08 0.70 20.09
C THR A 314 17.65 1.14 20.30
N SER A 315 17.00 1.60 19.23
CA SER A 315 15.59 1.99 19.32
C SER A 315 14.73 0.74 19.47
N LEU A 316 13.85 0.72 20.47
CA LEU A 316 12.97 -0.41 20.74
C LEU A 316 11.54 -0.06 20.35
N ILE A 317 10.87 -0.94 19.61
CA ILE A 317 9.45 -0.85 19.31
C ILE A 317 8.75 -2.05 19.95
N LEU A 318 7.79 -1.81 20.84
CA LEU A 318 7.02 -2.87 21.48
C LEU A 318 5.58 -2.83 20.99
N ASN A 319 5.14 -3.94 20.40
CA ASN A 319 3.74 -4.14 20.07
C ASN A 319 3.07 -4.89 21.22
N PHE A 320 2.01 -4.31 21.77
CA PHE A 320 1.24 -4.96 22.83
C PHE A 320 0.07 -5.72 22.24
N GLN A 321 -0.08 -6.98 22.62
CA GLN A 321 -1.22 -7.79 22.22
C GLN A 321 -2.37 -7.63 23.22
N ASP A 322 -3.59 -7.46 22.71
CA ASP A 322 -4.80 -7.45 23.54
C ASP A 322 -4.99 -8.79 24.25
N LEU A 323 -5.25 -8.72 25.56
CA LEU A 323 -5.53 -9.91 26.36
C LEU A 323 -7.02 -10.33 26.24
N PRO A 324 -7.35 -11.61 26.45
CA PRO A 324 -8.74 -12.03 26.60
C PRO A 324 -9.41 -11.33 27.79
N PRO A 325 -10.71 -10.95 27.71
CA PRO A 325 -11.42 -10.30 28.83
C PRO A 325 -11.44 -11.11 30.14
N ALA A 326 -11.28 -12.43 30.05
CA ALA A 326 -11.21 -13.32 31.22
C ALA A 326 -9.84 -13.36 31.91
N HIS A 327 -8.82 -12.70 31.33
CA HIS A 327 -7.48 -12.68 31.89
C HIS A 327 -7.44 -11.85 33.19
N PRO A 328 -6.79 -12.33 34.27
CA PRO A 328 -6.80 -11.65 35.58
C PRO A 328 -6.24 -10.22 35.52
N TYR A 329 -5.34 -9.95 34.58
CA TYR A 329 -4.68 -8.66 34.38
C TYR A 329 -5.17 -7.88 33.14
N TYR A 330 -6.37 -8.19 32.61
CA TYR A 330 -6.91 -7.57 31.39
C TYR A 330 -6.88 -6.03 31.42
N SER A 331 -7.12 -5.40 32.57
CA SER A 331 -7.11 -3.94 32.71
C SER A 331 -5.77 -3.34 33.15
N THR A 332 -4.78 -4.16 33.53
CA THR A 332 -3.52 -3.71 34.15
C THR A 332 -2.26 -4.16 33.42
N TYR A 333 -2.38 -4.95 32.35
CA TYR A 333 -1.23 -5.55 31.67
C TYR A 333 -0.24 -4.52 31.11
N ILE A 334 -0.72 -3.37 30.63
CA ILE A 334 0.12 -2.27 30.16
C ILE A 334 0.99 -1.75 31.31
N ASN A 335 0.40 -1.54 32.50
CA ASN A 335 1.14 -1.05 33.67
C ASN A 335 2.20 -2.06 34.13
N ILE A 336 1.87 -3.35 34.19
CA ILE A 336 2.82 -4.40 34.57
C ILE A 336 3.99 -4.47 33.58
N THR A 337 3.69 -4.33 32.29
CA THR A 337 4.73 -4.34 31.26
C THR A 337 5.60 -3.09 31.33
N LEU A 338 5.00 -1.92 31.56
CA LEU A 338 5.72 -0.67 31.77
C LEU A 338 6.63 -0.73 33.00
N GLU A 339 6.15 -1.28 34.12
CA GLU A 339 6.97 -1.49 35.32
C GLU A 339 8.17 -2.39 35.03
N THR A 340 7.99 -3.44 34.22
CA THR A 340 9.09 -4.33 33.79
C THR A 340 10.13 -3.57 32.95
N ILE A 341 9.69 -2.69 32.05
CA ILE A 341 10.58 -1.84 31.24
C ILE A 341 11.36 -0.88 32.14
N LEU A 342 10.69 -0.18 33.04
CA LEU A 342 11.34 0.77 33.95
C LEU A 342 12.33 0.06 34.91
N ALA A 343 11.98 -1.14 35.38
CA ALA A 343 12.86 -1.95 36.22
C ALA A 343 14.14 -2.40 35.50
N SER A 344 14.15 -2.47 34.17
CA SER A 344 15.35 -2.78 33.37
C SER A 344 16.38 -1.64 33.34
N GLY A 345 16.04 -0.46 33.86
CA GLY A 345 16.90 0.72 33.89
C GLY A 345 16.66 1.72 32.75
N ILE A 346 15.69 1.46 31.88
CA ILE A 346 15.25 2.41 30.85
C ILE A 346 14.52 3.57 31.53
N GLN A 347 14.96 4.80 31.24
CA GLN A 347 14.36 6.00 31.83
C GLN A 347 12.96 6.24 31.28
N GLN A 348 12.03 6.65 32.14
CA GLN A 348 10.65 6.95 31.75
C GLN A 348 10.53 8.02 30.65
N GLN A 349 11.52 8.90 30.51
CA GLN A 349 11.55 9.92 29.45
C GLN A 349 11.85 9.36 28.06
N ALA A 350 12.35 8.12 27.98
CA ALA A 350 12.69 7.41 26.77
C ALA A 350 11.64 6.35 26.35
N VAL A 351 10.55 6.20 27.14
CA VAL A 351 9.47 5.24 26.92
C VAL A 351 8.27 5.89 26.27
#